data_AF-A0A6V7BBE4-F1
#
_entry.id   AF-A0A6V7BBE4-F1
#
_cell.length_a   1.000
_cell.length_b   1.000
_cell.length_c   1.000
_cell.angle_alpha   90.00
_cell.angle_beta   90.00
_cell.angle_gamma   90.00
#
_symmetry.space_group_name_H-M   'P 1'
#
loop_
_entity.id
_entity.type
_entity.pdbx_description
1 polymer ?
#
loop_
_entity_poly.entity_id
_entity_poly.type
_entity_poly.pdbx_seq_one_letter_code
_entity_poly.pdbx_strand_id
1 'polypeptide(L)'
;MTTAFELAVQLADQIDQFPLGECGPSDDPDKQYAYCAAFRDTAKRFVAAVKRIGDPDLSLLVSELNTSPSYISEAHDLRADLYVAIDALREAARDPNYSAIAATNGAFLSPEVLLRLKAIPATNLDPAKLVRICEELNDAYARANFISAALLIRACINHVPTVFGVDTFSQVVAQSGRSIKAILTRLNDDARPIADLHTHLVMRRSEYLPTKNQLEPYKAAFEVLIQEVIATLVEA
;
A
#
# COMPACT_ATOMS: atom_id res chain seq x y z
N MET A 1 -2.32 -16.31 18.28
CA MET A 1 -2.77 -14.97 17.84
C MET A 1 -3.35 -15.14 16.45
N THR A 2 -4.58 -14.69 16.21
CA THR A 2 -5.22 -14.77 14.88
C THR A 2 -4.51 -13.82 13.92
N THR A 3 -4.11 -14.30 12.74
CA THR A 3 -3.48 -13.44 11.73
C THR A 3 -4.52 -12.50 11.10
N ALA A 4 -4.05 -11.43 10.42
CA ALA A 4 -4.97 -10.56 9.68
C ALA A 4 -5.75 -11.31 8.60
N PHE A 5 -5.11 -12.31 7.97
CA PHE A 5 -5.70 -13.17 6.96
C PHE A 5 -6.80 -14.07 7.54
N GLU A 6 -6.52 -14.80 8.62
CA GLU A 6 -7.51 -15.63 9.31
C GLU A 6 -8.71 -14.81 9.79
N LEU A 7 -8.46 -13.62 10.33
CA LEU A 7 -9.51 -12.71 10.77
C LEU A 7 -10.37 -12.23 9.59
N ALA A 8 -9.76 -11.91 8.45
CA ALA A 8 -10.51 -11.50 7.25
C ALA A 8 -11.42 -12.62 6.76
N VAL A 9 -10.95 -13.88 6.76
CA VAL A 9 -11.76 -15.06 6.39
C VAL A 9 -12.92 -15.26 7.36
N GLN A 10 -12.67 -15.16 8.66
CA GLN A 10 -13.75 -15.25 9.67
C GLN A 10 -14.81 -14.16 9.51
N LEU A 11 -14.39 -12.93 9.18
CA LEU A 11 -15.30 -11.81 8.95
C LEU A 11 -16.07 -11.96 7.63
N ALA A 12 -15.48 -12.57 6.61
CA ALA A 12 -16.19 -12.94 5.39
C ALA A 12 -17.34 -13.93 5.70
N ASP A 13 -17.09 -14.94 6.51
CA ASP A 13 -18.13 -15.89 6.92
C ASP A 13 -19.23 -15.21 7.75
N GLN A 14 -18.87 -14.22 8.58
CA GLN A 14 -19.85 -13.39 9.30
C GLN A 14 -20.70 -12.53 8.36
N ILE A 15 -20.12 -12.00 7.27
CA ILE A 15 -20.85 -11.25 6.24
C ILE A 15 -21.84 -12.17 5.50
N ASP A 16 -21.41 -13.38 5.12
CA ASP A 16 -22.25 -14.37 4.45
C ASP A 16 -23.45 -14.79 5.30
N GLN A 17 -23.21 -15.02 6.59
CA GLN A 17 -24.23 -15.46 7.55
C GLN A 17 -25.08 -14.30 8.08
N PHE A 18 -24.70 -13.04 7.79
CA PHE A 18 -25.44 -11.89 8.29
C PHE A 18 -26.86 -11.90 7.67
N PRO A 19 -27.93 -11.85 8.48
CA PRO A 19 -29.30 -12.06 8.00
C PRO A 19 -29.88 -10.82 7.30
N LEU A 20 -29.10 -10.11 6.48
CA LEU A 20 -29.52 -8.85 5.85
C LEU A 20 -30.77 -9.01 4.98
N GLY A 21 -31.02 -10.20 4.45
CA GLY A 21 -32.23 -10.53 3.70
C GLY A 21 -33.54 -10.50 4.51
N GLU A 22 -33.47 -10.47 5.84
CA GLU A 22 -34.63 -10.38 6.74
C GLU A 22 -35.08 -8.93 7.00
N CYS A 23 -34.37 -7.95 6.43
CA CYS A 23 -34.72 -6.54 6.52
C CYS A 23 -34.67 -5.86 5.14
N GLY A 24 -35.76 -5.19 4.79
CA GLY A 24 -35.92 -4.44 3.54
C GLY A 24 -36.42 -3.01 3.75
N PRO A 25 -36.55 -2.23 2.66
CA PRO A 25 -36.89 -0.79 2.73
C PRO A 25 -38.27 -0.49 3.33
N SER A 26 -39.16 -1.47 3.36
CA SER A 26 -40.53 -1.33 3.89
C SER A 26 -40.65 -1.69 5.38
N ASP A 27 -39.57 -2.17 6.01
CA ASP A 27 -39.57 -2.50 7.45
C ASP A 27 -39.58 -1.24 8.32
N ASP A 28 -39.87 -1.42 9.61
CA ASP A 28 -39.82 -0.35 10.60
C ASP A 28 -38.43 0.36 10.66
N PRO A 29 -38.37 1.69 10.77
CA PRO A 29 -37.11 2.44 10.79
C PRO A 29 -36.10 2.00 11.86
N ASP A 30 -36.56 1.61 13.06
CA ASP A 30 -35.66 1.18 14.13
C ASP A 30 -35.05 -0.19 13.80
N LYS A 31 -35.83 -1.07 13.18
CA LYS A 31 -35.35 -2.36 12.65
C LYS A 31 -34.31 -2.13 11.55
N GLN A 32 -34.59 -1.24 10.60
CA GLN A 32 -33.64 -0.89 9.53
C GLN A 32 -32.33 -0.36 10.11
N TYR A 33 -32.41 0.57 11.06
CA TYR A 33 -31.24 1.13 11.73
C TYR A 33 -30.41 0.04 12.42
N ALA A 34 -31.04 -0.86 13.18
CA ALA A 34 -30.35 -1.93 13.88
C ALA A 34 -29.56 -2.85 12.92
N TYR A 35 -30.18 -3.26 11.81
CA TYR A 35 -29.53 -4.08 10.79
C TYR A 35 -28.39 -3.32 10.10
N CYS A 36 -28.61 -2.06 9.72
CA CYS A 36 -27.58 -1.23 9.08
C CYS A 36 -26.38 -1.02 10.01
N ALA A 37 -26.61 -0.69 11.29
CA ALA A 37 -25.56 -0.44 12.25
C ALA A 37 -24.73 -1.71 12.54
N ALA A 38 -25.38 -2.85 12.71
CA ALA A 38 -24.70 -4.12 12.95
C ALA A 38 -23.92 -4.59 11.70
N PHE A 39 -24.50 -4.50 10.50
CA PHE A 39 -23.81 -4.85 9.26
C PHE A 39 -22.59 -3.95 9.01
N ARG A 40 -22.75 -2.64 9.28
CA ARG A 40 -21.68 -1.64 9.17
C ARG A 40 -20.46 -1.99 10.04
N ASP A 41 -20.66 -2.46 11.27
CA ASP A 41 -19.54 -2.85 12.14
C ASP A 41 -18.75 -4.01 11.52
N THR A 42 -19.44 -5.07 11.10
CA THR A 42 -18.82 -6.23 10.47
C THR A 42 -18.09 -5.85 9.18
N ALA A 43 -18.73 -5.06 8.30
CA ALA A 43 -18.13 -4.60 7.06
C ALA A 43 -16.86 -3.75 7.29
N LYS A 44 -16.89 -2.81 8.25
CA LYS A 44 -15.72 -1.99 8.60
C LYS A 44 -14.56 -2.85 9.10
N ARG A 45 -14.86 -3.83 9.96
CA ARG A 45 -13.86 -4.76 10.49
C ARG A 45 -13.28 -5.63 9.38
N PHE A 46 -14.11 -6.10 8.45
CA PHE A 46 -13.66 -6.89 7.30
C PHE A 46 -12.70 -6.08 6.42
N VAL A 47 -13.11 -4.88 5.96
CA VAL A 47 -12.26 -4.02 5.12
C VAL A 47 -10.93 -3.69 5.81
N ALA A 48 -10.97 -3.39 7.11
CA ALA A 48 -9.75 -3.15 7.89
C ALA A 48 -8.88 -4.41 8.07
N ALA A 49 -9.47 -5.61 8.11
CA ALA A 49 -8.72 -6.86 8.15
C ALA A 49 -8.06 -7.15 6.80
N VAL A 50 -8.79 -7.00 5.69
CA VAL A 50 -8.28 -7.19 4.33
C VAL A 50 -7.08 -6.26 4.07
N LYS A 51 -7.18 -4.97 4.38
CA LYS A 51 -6.06 -4.02 4.23
C LYS A 51 -4.83 -4.37 5.07
N ARG A 52 -4.99 -5.13 6.16
CA ARG A 52 -3.88 -5.57 7.04
C ARG A 52 -3.24 -6.88 6.59
N ILE A 53 -3.80 -7.58 5.61
CA ILE A 53 -3.13 -8.71 4.96
C ILE A 53 -1.83 -8.22 4.31
N GLY A 54 -1.82 -6.98 3.82
CA GLY A 54 -0.66 -6.38 3.17
C GLY A 54 -0.49 -6.80 1.71
N ASP A 55 -1.56 -7.28 1.08
CA ASP A 55 -1.61 -7.48 -0.37
C ASP A 55 -2.20 -6.22 -1.03
N PRO A 56 -1.46 -5.52 -1.92
CA PRO A 56 -1.96 -4.35 -2.65
C PRO A 56 -3.19 -4.67 -3.50
N ASP A 57 -3.28 -5.87 -4.07
CA ASP A 57 -4.35 -6.25 -5.00
C ASP A 57 -5.65 -6.50 -4.24
N LEU A 58 -5.62 -7.22 -3.11
CA LEU A 58 -6.79 -7.32 -2.23
C LEU A 58 -7.14 -5.98 -1.58
N SER A 59 -6.14 -5.18 -1.21
CA SER A 59 -6.37 -3.86 -0.63
C SER A 59 -7.08 -2.93 -1.60
N LEU A 60 -6.81 -3.04 -2.91
CA LEU A 60 -7.50 -2.28 -3.96
C LEU A 60 -8.99 -2.60 -4.01
N LEU A 61 -9.37 -3.88 -3.96
CA LEU A 61 -10.78 -4.32 -4.01
C LEU A 61 -11.64 -3.70 -2.90
N VAL A 62 -11.03 -3.34 -1.76
CA VAL A 62 -11.75 -2.78 -0.60
C VAL A 62 -11.50 -1.30 -0.38
N SER A 63 -10.67 -0.64 -1.19
CA SER A 63 -10.24 0.74 -0.91
C SER A 63 -11.29 1.80 -1.23
N GLU A 64 -12.18 1.53 -2.17
CA GLU A 64 -13.22 2.45 -2.63
C GLU A 64 -14.60 2.15 -2.01
N LEU A 65 -14.72 1.07 -1.22
CA LEU A 65 -15.98 0.65 -0.64
C LEU A 65 -16.49 1.65 0.42
N ASN A 66 -17.74 2.09 0.26
CA ASN A 66 -18.42 2.88 1.28
C ASN A 66 -18.89 1.98 2.43
N THR A 67 -18.07 1.85 3.46
CA THR A 67 -18.37 1.04 4.65
C THR A 67 -19.27 1.72 5.67
N SER A 68 -19.96 2.83 5.32
CA SER A 68 -20.86 3.54 6.22
C SER A 68 -22.27 3.69 5.63
N PRO A 69 -22.97 2.58 5.32
CA PRO A 69 -24.32 2.63 4.77
C PRO A 69 -25.27 3.27 5.78
N SER A 70 -26.06 4.25 5.34
CA SER A 70 -27.06 4.96 6.14
C SER A 70 -28.46 4.38 5.98
N TYR A 71 -28.71 3.67 4.88
CA TYR A 71 -29.99 3.04 4.56
C TYR A 71 -29.84 1.54 4.33
N ILE A 72 -30.93 0.79 4.52
CA ILE A 72 -30.91 -0.67 4.36
C ILE A 72 -30.56 -1.07 2.91
N SER A 73 -30.99 -0.30 1.91
CA SER A 73 -30.60 -0.52 0.51
C SER A 73 -29.09 -0.40 0.31
N GLU A 74 -28.45 0.62 0.88
CA GLU A 74 -27.00 0.79 0.80
C GLU A 74 -26.25 -0.35 1.50
N ALA A 75 -26.81 -0.92 2.56
CA ALA A 75 -26.24 -2.10 3.20
C ALA A 75 -26.30 -3.33 2.28
N HIS A 76 -27.38 -3.51 1.51
CA HIS A 76 -27.49 -4.57 0.51
C HIS A 76 -26.50 -4.38 -0.63
N ASP A 77 -26.36 -3.15 -1.13
CA ASP A 77 -25.39 -2.80 -2.17
C ASP A 77 -23.95 -3.04 -1.68
N LEU A 78 -23.62 -2.56 -0.48
CA LEU A 78 -22.32 -2.81 0.14
C LEU A 78 -22.04 -4.31 0.28
N ARG A 79 -23.03 -5.13 0.63
CA ARG A 79 -22.85 -6.58 0.70
C ARG A 79 -22.51 -7.17 -0.67
N ALA A 80 -23.16 -6.72 -1.74
CA ALA A 80 -22.85 -7.15 -3.09
C ALA A 80 -21.42 -6.78 -3.49
N ASP A 81 -20.99 -5.56 -3.18
CA ASP A 81 -19.62 -5.11 -3.46
C ASP A 81 -18.57 -5.87 -2.65
N LEU A 82 -18.88 -6.19 -1.38
CA LEU A 82 -18.01 -6.97 -0.51
C LEU A 82 -17.77 -8.40 -1.04
N TYR A 83 -18.75 -9.00 -1.73
CA TYR A 83 -18.59 -10.35 -2.29
C TYR A 83 -17.43 -10.45 -3.28
N VAL A 84 -17.14 -9.39 -4.04
CA VAL A 84 -15.99 -9.36 -4.95
C VAL A 84 -14.67 -9.56 -4.19
N ALA A 85 -14.52 -8.89 -3.05
CA ALA A 85 -13.33 -9.03 -2.20
C ALA A 85 -13.32 -10.37 -1.43
N ILE A 86 -14.50 -10.85 -0.99
CA ILE A 86 -14.64 -12.14 -0.29
C ILE A 86 -14.25 -13.31 -1.19
N ASP A 87 -14.70 -13.31 -2.45
CA ASP A 87 -14.39 -14.37 -3.40
C ASP A 87 -12.89 -14.43 -3.70
N ALA A 88 -12.25 -13.27 -3.94
CA ALA A 88 -10.81 -13.17 -4.12
C ALA A 88 -10.04 -13.64 -2.87
N LEU A 89 -10.49 -13.25 -1.67
CA LEU A 89 -9.92 -13.69 -0.40
C LEU A 89 -10.03 -15.21 -0.22
N ARG A 90 -11.16 -15.80 -0.59
CA ARG A 90 -11.39 -17.26 -0.49
C ARG A 90 -10.58 -18.04 -1.50
N GLU A 91 -10.37 -17.51 -2.70
CA GLU A 91 -9.45 -18.08 -3.68
C GLU A 91 -8.02 -18.07 -3.13
N ALA A 92 -7.57 -16.93 -2.60
CA ALA A 92 -6.28 -16.80 -1.93
C ALA A 92 -6.13 -17.79 -0.75
N ALA A 93 -7.19 -18.02 0.03
CA ALA A 93 -7.17 -18.92 1.18
C ALA A 93 -6.98 -20.40 0.81
N ARG A 94 -7.16 -20.77 -0.46
CA ARG A 94 -6.90 -22.13 -0.95
C ARG A 94 -5.41 -22.39 -1.18
N ASP A 95 -4.60 -21.34 -1.32
CA ASP A 95 -3.16 -21.47 -1.48
C ASP A 95 -2.47 -21.41 -0.10
N PRO A 96 -1.87 -22.51 0.38
CA PRO A 96 -1.18 -22.52 1.68
C PRO A 96 0.02 -21.58 1.73
N ASN A 97 0.55 -21.13 0.58
CA ASN A 97 1.67 -20.21 0.49
C ASN A 97 1.25 -18.75 0.31
N TYR A 98 -0.06 -18.46 0.25
CA TYR A 98 -0.56 -17.12 -0.07
C TYR A 98 0.00 -16.04 0.86
N SER A 99 0.12 -16.31 2.17
CA SER A 99 0.66 -15.32 3.11
C SER A 99 2.11 -14.89 2.77
N ALA A 100 2.94 -15.81 2.27
CA ALA A 100 4.31 -15.51 1.86
C ALA A 100 4.34 -14.75 0.51
N ILE A 101 3.45 -15.10 -0.41
CA ILE A 101 3.28 -14.41 -1.69
C ILE A 101 2.81 -12.97 -1.45
N ALA A 102 1.78 -12.78 -0.62
CA ALA A 102 1.25 -11.48 -0.25
C ALA A 102 2.32 -10.59 0.41
N ALA A 103 3.11 -11.14 1.34
CA ALA A 103 4.20 -10.40 1.98
C ALA A 103 5.28 -9.95 0.97
N THR A 104 5.57 -10.77 -0.04
CA THR A 104 6.53 -10.44 -1.09
C THR A 104 5.95 -9.41 -2.07
N ASN A 105 4.70 -9.57 -2.48
CA ASN A 105 4.00 -8.66 -3.39
C ASN A 105 3.75 -7.29 -2.77
N GLY A 106 3.47 -7.23 -1.46
CA GLY A 106 3.21 -6.02 -0.70
C GLY A 106 4.44 -5.18 -0.37
N ALA A 107 5.65 -5.73 -0.52
CA ALA A 107 6.87 -4.98 -0.33
C ALA A 107 7.22 -4.18 -1.59
N PHE A 108 7.39 -2.86 -1.46
CA PHE A 108 7.95 -2.02 -2.53
C PHE A 108 9.48 -2.18 -2.59
N LEU A 109 10.13 -2.16 -1.43
CA LEU A 109 11.52 -2.50 -1.19
C LEU A 109 11.59 -3.86 -0.47
N SER A 110 12.46 -4.77 -0.92
CA SER A 110 12.65 -6.07 -0.25
C SER A 110 12.88 -5.92 1.26
N PRO A 111 12.17 -6.71 2.10
CA PRO A 111 12.40 -6.73 3.55
C PRO A 111 13.86 -7.04 3.91
N GLU A 112 14.55 -7.85 3.11
CA GLU A 112 15.96 -8.18 3.34
C GLU A 112 16.86 -6.94 3.15
N VAL A 113 16.63 -6.18 2.08
CA VAL A 113 17.39 -4.95 1.81
C VAL A 113 17.11 -3.90 2.90
N LEU A 114 15.86 -3.78 3.33
CA LEU A 114 15.48 -2.89 4.43
C LEU A 114 16.16 -3.29 5.76
N LEU A 115 16.22 -4.58 6.08
CA LEU A 115 16.94 -5.07 7.27
C LEU A 115 18.43 -4.75 7.21
N ARG A 116 19.06 -4.87 6.05
CA ARG A 116 20.46 -4.46 5.85
C ARG A 116 20.65 -2.96 6.08
N LEU A 117 19.76 -2.12 5.55
CA LEU A 117 19.80 -0.67 5.80
C LEU A 117 19.66 -0.34 7.29
N LYS A 118 18.79 -1.05 8.01
CA LYS A 118 18.58 -0.88 9.46
C LYS A 118 19.78 -1.28 10.31
N ALA A 119 20.63 -2.17 9.80
CA ALA A 119 21.82 -2.64 10.49
C ALA A 119 23.00 -1.66 10.37
N ILE A 120 22.89 -0.62 9.52
CA ILE A 120 23.94 0.39 9.36
C ILE A 120 24.02 1.27 10.61
N PRO A 121 25.19 1.36 11.28
CA PRO A 121 25.36 2.22 12.44
C PRO A 121 25.37 3.70 12.03
N ALA A 122 24.86 4.56 12.91
CA ALA A 122 24.91 6.01 12.73
C ALA A 122 26.32 6.55 13.10
N THR A 123 27.31 6.32 12.23
CA THR A 123 28.69 6.81 12.41
C THR A 123 28.87 8.19 11.80
N ASN A 124 28.76 8.30 10.48
CA ASN A 124 28.94 9.55 9.73
C ASN A 124 27.60 10.18 9.34
N LEU A 125 26.66 9.36 8.87
CA LEU A 125 25.30 9.74 8.53
C LEU A 125 24.33 8.83 9.27
N ASP A 126 23.24 9.40 9.77
CA ASP A 126 22.19 8.65 10.45
C ASP A 126 21.14 8.18 9.41
N PRO A 127 21.04 6.87 9.14
CA PRO A 127 20.08 6.34 8.17
C PRO A 127 18.64 6.28 8.72
N ALA A 128 18.39 6.62 9.98
CA ALA A 128 17.09 6.41 10.63
C ALA A 128 15.91 7.03 9.87
N LYS A 129 16.10 8.24 9.31
CA LYS A 129 15.06 8.88 8.48
C LYS A 129 14.83 8.13 7.18
N LEU A 130 15.88 7.68 6.49
CA LEU A 130 15.76 6.89 5.27
C LEU A 130 15.08 5.55 5.53
N VAL A 131 15.48 4.85 6.60
CA VAL A 131 14.83 3.62 7.07
C VAL A 131 13.35 3.85 7.25
N ARG A 132 12.96 4.91 7.95
CA ARG A 132 11.56 5.21 8.21
C ARG A 132 10.77 5.49 6.93
N ILE A 133 11.35 6.23 5.98
CA ILE A 133 10.74 6.46 4.66
C ILE A 133 10.51 5.12 3.93
N CYS A 134 11.48 4.20 3.96
CA CYS A 134 11.35 2.88 3.33
C CYS A 134 10.30 1.99 4.02
N GLU A 135 10.20 2.03 5.35
CA GLU A 135 9.16 1.33 6.12
C GLU A 135 7.76 1.86 5.77
N GLU A 136 7.59 3.18 5.75
CA GLU A 136 6.34 3.83 5.38
C GLU A 136 5.97 3.58 3.91
N LEU A 137 6.97 3.50 3.02
CA LEU A 137 6.75 3.20 1.62
C LEU A 137 6.21 1.78 1.44
N ASN A 138 6.79 0.81 2.14
CA ASN A 138 6.29 -0.56 2.13
C ASN A 138 4.87 -0.66 2.70
N ASP A 139 4.57 0.00 3.83
CA ASP A 139 3.20 0.00 4.39
C ASP A 139 2.19 0.68 3.47
N ALA A 140 2.53 1.84 2.90
CA ALA A 140 1.67 2.55 1.98
C ALA A 140 1.40 1.73 0.71
N TYR A 141 2.43 1.10 0.15
CA TYR A 141 2.31 0.26 -1.03
C TYR A 141 1.42 -0.97 -0.78
N ALA A 142 1.68 -1.70 0.31
CA ALA A 142 0.92 -2.87 0.73
C ALA A 142 -0.58 -2.61 0.92
N ARG A 143 -0.94 -1.38 1.32
CA ARG A 143 -2.33 -0.95 1.55
C ARG A 143 -2.98 -0.25 0.36
N ALA A 144 -2.32 -0.22 -0.79
CA ALA A 144 -2.74 0.51 -1.99
C ALA A 144 -2.87 2.04 -1.80
N ASN A 145 -2.15 2.63 -0.84
CA ASN A 145 -2.08 4.08 -0.64
C ASN A 145 -1.06 4.71 -1.61
N PHE A 146 -1.36 4.66 -2.91
CA PHE A 146 -0.37 4.95 -3.96
C PHE A 146 0.07 6.42 -4.07
N ILE A 147 -0.76 7.38 -3.66
CA ILE A 147 -0.33 8.78 -3.54
C ILE A 147 0.81 8.87 -2.52
N SER A 148 0.58 8.35 -1.31
CA SER A 148 1.59 8.35 -0.25
C SER A 148 2.87 7.65 -0.68
N ALA A 149 2.75 6.49 -1.33
CA ALA A 149 3.91 5.76 -1.84
C ALA A 149 4.70 6.57 -2.89
N ALA A 150 4.04 7.25 -3.85
CA ALA A 150 4.71 8.13 -4.80
C ALA A 150 5.46 9.28 -4.12
N LEU A 151 4.84 9.92 -3.12
CA LEU A 151 5.46 10.99 -2.34
C LEU A 151 6.66 10.49 -1.51
N LEU A 152 6.60 9.27 -0.99
CA LEU A 152 7.71 8.65 -0.24
C LEU A 152 8.89 8.29 -1.14
N ILE A 153 8.64 7.82 -2.37
CA ILE A 153 9.71 7.64 -3.39
C ILE A 153 10.40 8.99 -3.65
N ARG A 154 9.64 10.06 -3.84
CA ARG A 154 10.15 11.42 -4.03
C ARG A 154 10.96 11.93 -2.85
N ALA A 155 10.49 11.68 -1.63
CA ALA A 155 11.18 12.03 -0.39
C ALA A 155 12.51 11.29 -0.26
N CYS A 156 12.53 9.98 -0.55
CA CYS A 156 13.75 9.18 -0.60
C CYS A 156 14.77 9.75 -1.59
N ILE A 157 14.35 10.01 -2.84
CA ILE A 157 15.19 10.58 -3.90
C ILE A 157 15.82 11.93 -3.48
N ASN A 158 15.13 12.74 -2.68
CA ASN A 158 15.67 14.00 -2.13
C ASN A 158 16.66 13.80 -1.00
N HIS A 159 16.52 12.72 -0.24
CA HIS A 159 17.32 12.49 0.97
C HIS A 159 18.66 11.82 0.65
N VAL A 160 18.68 10.98 -0.38
CA VAL A 160 19.83 10.18 -0.78
C VAL A 160 21.09 10.96 -1.23
N PRO A 161 21.03 12.15 -1.88
CA PRO A 161 22.22 12.83 -2.41
C PRO A 161 23.35 13.04 -1.38
N THR A 162 22.99 13.34 -0.13
CA THR A 162 23.96 13.56 0.96
C THR A 162 24.82 12.32 1.25
N VAL A 163 24.29 11.11 1.03
CA VAL A 163 25.05 9.85 1.18
C VAL A 163 26.23 9.81 0.21
N PHE A 164 26.07 10.39 -0.98
CA PHE A 164 27.08 10.42 -2.04
C PHE A 164 27.90 11.71 -2.06
N GLY A 165 27.73 12.60 -1.08
CA GLY A 165 28.45 13.88 -1.01
C GLY A 165 28.08 14.86 -2.12
N VAL A 166 26.87 14.77 -2.68
CA VAL A 166 26.36 15.67 -3.74
C VAL A 166 25.03 16.31 -3.34
N ASP A 167 24.66 17.41 -4.00
CA ASP A 167 23.50 18.23 -3.62
C ASP A 167 22.19 17.71 -4.24
N THR A 168 22.27 17.05 -5.39
CA THR A 168 21.10 16.67 -6.16
C THR A 168 21.15 15.21 -6.58
N PHE A 169 19.98 14.58 -6.70
CA PHE A 169 19.90 13.21 -7.18
C PHE A 169 20.33 13.09 -8.65
N SER A 170 20.18 14.14 -9.46
CA SER A 170 20.69 14.13 -10.84
C SER A 170 22.22 14.02 -10.87
N GLN A 171 22.93 14.58 -9.89
CA GLN A 171 24.38 14.36 -9.75
C GLN A 171 24.69 12.91 -9.33
N VAL A 172 23.90 12.30 -8.43
CA VAL A 172 24.03 10.87 -8.07
C VAL A 172 23.94 10.01 -9.34
N VAL A 173 22.92 10.22 -10.17
CA VAL A 173 22.76 9.51 -11.45
C VAL A 173 23.92 9.78 -12.41
N ALA A 174 24.37 11.04 -12.50
CA ALA A 174 25.43 11.42 -13.43
C ALA A 174 26.79 10.79 -13.08
N GLN A 175 27.10 10.67 -11.79
CA GLN A 175 28.37 10.12 -11.27
C GLN A 175 28.35 8.60 -11.11
N SER A 176 27.18 7.96 -11.23
CA SER A 176 27.03 6.50 -11.19
C SER A 176 27.69 5.80 -12.39
N GLY A 177 28.14 4.56 -12.18
CA GLY A 177 28.62 3.69 -13.26
C GLY A 177 27.55 3.43 -14.33
N ARG A 178 27.97 3.09 -15.57
CA ARG A 178 27.09 3.02 -16.75
C ARG A 178 25.77 2.27 -16.52
N SER A 179 25.82 1.10 -15.89
CA SER A 179 24.63 0.27 -15.66
C SER A 179 23.72 0.86 -14.57
N ILE A 180 24.29 1.29 -13.44
CA ILE A 180 23.54 1.93 -12.34
C ILE A 180 22.89 3.21 -12.84
N LYS A 181 23.63 4.02 -13.59
CA LYS A 181 23.11 5.24 -14.23
C LYS A 181 21.85 4.95 -15.05
N ALA A 182 21.89 3.95 -15.92
CA ALA A 182 20.73 3.57 -16.75
C ALA A 182 19.51 3.14 -15.91
N ILE A 183 19.73 2.51 -14.77
CA ILE A 183 18.67 2.11 -13.83
C ILE A 183 18.11 3.32 -13.09
N LEU A 184 18.98 4.14 -12.49
CA LEU A 184 18.58 5.29 -11.66
C LEU A 184 18.00 6.45 -12.47
N THR A 185 18.29 6.54 -13.79
CA THR A 185 17.63 7.50 -14.68
C THR A 185 16.10 7.41 -14.60
N ARG A 186 15.52 6.20 -14.48
CA ARG A 186 14.06 6.03 -14.35
C ARG A 186 13.48 6.71 -13.10
N LEU A 187 14.22 6.67 -11.99
CA LEU A 187 13.81 7.38 -10.77
C LEU A 187 13.91 8.90 -10.93
N ASN A 188 14.95 9.37 -11.62
CA ASN A 188 15.20 10.80 -11.82
C ASN A 188 14.23 11.44 -12.83
N ASP A 189 13.99 10.77 -13.95
CA ASP A 189 13.30 11.33 -15.11
C ASP A 189 11.81 11.00 -15.12
N ASP A 190 11.37 9.89 -14.48
CA ASP A 190 9.97 9.47 -14.50
C ASP A 190 9.32 9.49 -13.12
N ALA A 191 9.89 8.78 -12.13
CA ALA A 191 9.26 8.66 -10.81
C ALA A 191 9.12 10.01 -10.09
N ARG A 192 10.13 10.88 -10.22
CA ARG A 192 10.09 12.23 -9.66
C ARG A 192 8.94 13.06 -10.25
N PRO A 193 8.81 13.24 -11.59
CA PRO A 193 7.67 13.97 -12.16
C PRO A 193 6.31 13.38 -11.81
N ILE A 194 6.17 12.05 -11.68
CA ILE A 194 4.90 11.44 -11.25
C ILE A 194 4.55 11.87 -9.82
N ALA A 195 5.51 11.84 -8.90
CA ALA A 195 5.25 12.29 -7.54
C ALA A 195 4.98 13.81 -7.48
N ASP A 196 5.70 14.61 -8.26
CA ASP A 196 5.47 16.05 -8.37
C ASP A 196 4.07 16.35 -8.94
N LEU A 197 3.59 15.56 -9.91
CA LEU A 197 2.22 15.63 -10.42
C LEU A 197 1.21 15.47 -9.28
N HIS A 198 1.34 14.42 -8.47
CA HIS A 198 0.44 14.15 -7.34
C HIS A 198 0.63 15.12 -6.15
N THR A 199 1.73 15.88 -6.13
CA THR A 199 1.98 16.92 -5.13
C THR A 199 1.40 18.28 -5.53
N HIS A 200 1.49 18.62 -6.83
CA HIS A 200 1.21 19.97 -7.32
C HIS A 200 -0.13 20.12 -8.03
N LEU A 201 -0.73 19.03 -8.52
CA LEU A 201 -2.05 19.12 -9.13
C LEU A 201 -3.09 19.60 -8.11
N VAL A 202 -3.81 20.64 -8.50
CA VAL A 202 -4.98 21.14 -7.76
C VAL A 202 -6.24 20.38 -8.19
N MET A 203 -7.27 20.43 -7.34
CA MET A 203 -8.54 19.74 -7.54
C MET A 203 -9.17 20.01 -8.91
N ARG A 204 -9.61 18.95 -9.58
CA ARG A 204 -10.28 18.95 -10.89
C ARG A 204 -11.71 18.43 -10.78
N ARG A 205 -12.48 18.62 -11.85
CA ARG A 205 -13.87 18.11 -11.96
C ARG A 205 -13.94 16.58 -11.93
N SER A 206 -12.90 15.92 -12.43
CA SER A 206 -12.73 14.47 -12.37
C SER A 206 -11.27 14.22 -12.03
N GLU A 207 -11.04 13.45 -10.98
CA GLU A 207 -9.72 13.05 -10.54
C GLU A 207 -9.36 11.68 -11.09
N TYR A 208 -8.06 11.48 -11.30
CA TYR A 208 -7.49 10.17 -11.59
C TYR A 208 -6.41 9.91 -10.56
N LEU A 209 -6.69 8.97 -9.65
CA LEU A 209 -5.73 8.60 -8.61
C LEU A 209 -4.63 7.72 -9.21
N PRO A 210 -3.40 7.76 -8.65
CA PRO A 210 -2.35 6.83 -9.06
C PRO A 210 -2.79 5.40 -8.83
N THR A 211 -2.45 4.53 -9.78
CA THR A 211 -2.65 3.09 -9.68
C THR A 211 -1.31 2.40 -9.41
N LYS A 212 -1.36 1.13 -9.01
CA LYS A 212 -0.20 0.25 -8.86
C LYS A 212 0.78 0.34 -10.04
N ASN A 213 0.23 0.43 -11.26
CA ASN A 213 1.00 0.49 -12.51
C ASN A 213 1.86 1.74 -12.66
N GLN A 214 1.52 2.85 -11.98
CA GLN A 214 2.37 4.04 -11.97
C GLN A 214 3.59 3.87 -11.05
N LEU A 215 3.62 2.87 -10.17
CA LEU A 215 4.66 2.69 -9.16
C LEU A 215 5.52 1.45 -9.39
N GLU A 216 4.92 0.33 -9.81
CA GLU A 216 5.60 -0.96 -10.07
C GLU A 216 6.87 -0.85 -10.92
N PRO A 217 6.93 -0.05 -12.02
CA PRO A 217 8.13 0.09 -12.84
C PRO A 217 9.38 0.58 -12.09
N TYR A 218 9.21 1.17 -10.90
CA TYR A 218 10.29 1.78 -10.13
C TYR A 218 10.80 0.90 -8.98
N LYS A 219 10.16 -0.23 -8.66
CA LYS A 219 10.58 -1.10 -7.54
C LYS A 219 12.03 -1.55 -7.67
N ALA A 220 12.38 -2.11 -8.83
CA ALA A 220 13.74 -2.60 -9.07
C ALA A 220 14.79 -1.47 -9.02
N ALA A 221 14.49 -0.31 -9.61
CA ALA A 221 15.42 0.83 -9.58
C ALA A 221 15.58 1.40 -8.17
N PHE A 222 14.50 1.44 -7.39
CA PHE A 222 14.52 1.87 -6.00
C PHE A 222 15.32 0.91 -5.12
N GLU A 223 15.16 -0.39 -5.30
CA GLU A 223 15.95 -1.39 -4.58
C GLU A 223 17.45 -1.25 -4.86
N VAL A 224 17.83 -1.11 -6.14
CA VAL A 224 19.22 -0.84 -6.52
C VAL A 224 19.73 0.45 -5.88
N LEU A 225 18.93 1.52 -5.85
CA LEU A 225 19.32 2.76 -5.17
C LEU A 225 19.65 2.53 -3.69
N ILE A 226 18.80 1.80 -2.97
CA ILE A 226 19.02 1.52 -1.54
C ILE A 226 20.24 0.62 -1.35
N GLN A 227 20.50 -0.32 -2.25
CA GLN A 227 21.72 -1.14 -2.21
C GLN A 227 22.99 -0.29 -2.40
N GLU A 228 23.00 0.68 -3.31
CA GLU A 228 24.12 1.62 -3.48
C GLU A 228 24.30 2.49 -2.23
N VAL A 229 23.21 2.98 -1.63
CA VAL A 229 23.25 3.71 -0.35
C VAL A 229 23.88 2.86 0.75
N ILE A 230 23.47 1.60 0.89
CA ILE A 230 24.05 0.68 1.87
C ILE A 230 25.55 0.50 1.60
N ALA A 231 25.96 0.25 0.35
CA ALA A 231 27.35 0.07 -0.01
C ALA A 231 28.19 1.30 0.36
N THR A 232 27.74 2.50 -0.01
CA THR A 232 28.45 3.75 0.31
C THR A 232 28.55 4.00 1.82
N LEU A 233 27.49 3.72 2.59
CA LEU A 233 27.52 3.89 4.05
C LEU A 233 28.37 2.85 4.79
N VAL A 234 28.61 1.67 4.20
CA VAL A 234 29.50 0.64 4.78
C VAL A 234 30.97 0.95 4.47
N GLU A 235 31.25 1.56 3.33
CA GLU A 235 32.60 1.92 2.90
C GLU A 235 33.13 3.21 3.56
N ALA A 236 32.25 4.06 4.09
CA ALA A 236 32.56 5.36 4.70
C ALA A 236 32.90 5.30 6.20
#